data_AF-A0A8J8NJ73-F1
#
_entry.id   AF-A0A8J8NJ73-F1
#
_cell.length_a   1.000
_cell.length_b   1.000
_cell.length_c   1.000
_cell.angle_alpha   90.00
_cell.angle_beta   90.00
_cell.angle_gamma   90.00
#
_symmetry.space_group_name_H-M   'P 1'
#
loop_
_entity.id
_entity.type
_entity.pdbx_description
1 polymer ?
#
loop_
_entity_poly.entity_id
_entity_poly.type
_entity_poly.pdbx_seq_one_letter_code
_entity_poly.pdbx_strand_id
1 'polypeptide(L)'
;MTRATLHKRYYTLLMQQKMRFSSNSSNQEGEGFTLDPQAHLNQITVTQLIDLESSNAHLRLLDIRDRPLFDKAHPFYATHIQPTSDQKDFEIELLRTVPRLNTPLVLYCDKAGDVEWYHDIAIKMGYKQVWSVKRGFREFKHCGYPEMERAQGQIIAQEYIENFNRKVQEAKKTAGGLKERIGDRQTKKKVVLGLGSMIGAYVLYKYLYLKVLGAGAIGLFLYYLFFI
;
A
#
# COMPACT_ATOMS: atom_id res chain seq x y z
N MET A 1 -15.95 4.83 13.70
CA MET A 1 -14.67 4.65 14.43
C MET A 1 -13.71 5.76 13.97
N THR A 2 -12.98 6.48 14.83
CA THR A 2 -12.20 7.65 14.38
C THR A 2 -10.83 7.26 13.81
N ARG A 3 -10.25 8.09 12.93
CA ARG A 3 -8.89 7.93 12.37
C ARG A 3 -7.84 7.69 13.47
N ALA A 4 -7.99 8.37 14.61
CA ALA A 4 -7.14 8.19 15.79
C ALA A 4 -7.29 6.81 16.43
N THR A 5 -8.51 6.26 16.50
CA THR A 5 -8.75 4.91 17.04
C THR A 5 -8.16 3.82 16.14
N LEU A 6 -8.21 4.01 14.82
CA LEU A 6 -7.64 3.09 13.83
C LEU A 6 -6.11 3.10 13.85
N HIS A 7 -5.51 4.29 13.90
CA HIS A 7 -4.07 4.45 14.09
C HIS A 7 -3.62 3.75 15.38
N LYS A 8 -4.32 3.98 16.49
CA LYS A 8 -4.00 3.31 17.76
C LYS A 8 -4.07 1.78 17.68
N ARG A 9 -5.05 1.22 16.95
CA ARG A 9 -5.18 -0.24 16.75
C ARG A 9 -4.06 -0.81 15.87
N TYR A 10 -3.68 -0.10 14.81
CA TYR A 10 -2.54 -0.43 13.96
C TYR A 10 -1.22 -0.49 14.76
N TYR A 11 -0.92 0.55 15.55
CA TYR A 11 0.27 0.57 16.42
C TYR A 11 0.24 -0.50 17.51
N THR A 12 -0.93 -0.84 18.04
CA THR A 12 -1.05 -1.91 19.05
C THR A 12 -0.66 -3.27 18.47
N LEU A 13 -1.09 -3.57 17.24
CA LEU A 13 -0.74 -4.81 16.55
C LEU A 13 0.76 -4.89 16.21
N LEU A 14 1.34 -3.76 15.79
CA LEU A 14 2.78 -3.61 15.55
C LEU A 14 3.60 -3.87 16.81
N MET A 15 3.20 -3.30 17.95
CA MET A 15 3.92 -3.49 19.22
C MET A 15 3.82 -4.93 19.73
N GLN A 16 2.67 -5.60 19.53
CA GLN A 16 2.51 -7.01 19.87
C GLN A 16 3.40 -7.93 19.02
N GLN A 17 3.62 -7.60 17.74
CA GLN A 17 4.56 -8.32 16.89
C GLN A 17 6.02 -8.04 17.28
N LYS A 18 6.38 -6.78 17.56
CA LYS A 18 7.75 -6.39 18.01
C LYS A 18 8.23 -7.21 19.22
N MET A 19 7.33 -7.51 20.16
CA MET A 19 7.65 -8.35 21.34
C MET A 19 7.88 -9.83 21.00
N ARG A 20 7.36 -10.32 19.86
CA ARG A 20 7.58 -11.72 19.42
C ARG A 20 8.87 -11.91 18.64
N PHE A 21 9.45 -10.85 18.07
CA PHE A 21 10.63 -10.93 17.20
C PHE A 21 11.96 -10.74 17.92
N SER A 22 11.96 -10.28 19.18
CA SER A 22 13.20 -10.04 19.94
C SER A 22 13.96 -11.32 20.35
N SER A 23 13.53 -12.52 19.93
CA SER A 23 14.07 -13.79 20.44
C SER A 23 14.79 -14.68 19.42
N ASN A 24 15.11 -14.25 18.20
CA ASN A 24 15.85 -15.10 17.24
C ASN A 24 16.50 -14.32 16.09
N SER A 25 17.84 -14.18 16.07
CA SER A 25 18.60 -14.01 14.81
C SER A 25 20.11 -14.25 14.97
N SER A 26 20.66 -15.18 14.18
CA SER A 26 22.10 -15.28 13.88
C SER A 26 22.34 -15.84 12.46
N ASN A 27 23.24 -15.16 11.71
CA ASN A 27 24.08 -15.61 10.57
C ASN A 27 23.36 -15.98 9.24
N GLN A 28 23.89 -15.83 8.00
CA GLN A 28 25.22 -15.45 7.45
C GLN A 28 25.10 -15.02 5.95
N GLU A 29 26.25 -14.64 5.36
CA GLU A 29 26.57 -13.82 4.17
C GLU A 29 26.75 -14.56 2.81
N GLY A 30 27.04 -13.79 1.73
CA GLY A 30 27.62 -14.25 0.44
C GLY A 30 27.99 -13.09 -0.53
N GLU A 31 29.26 -13.08 -1.00
CA GLU A 31 30.02 -12.09 -1.84
C GLU A 31 29.59 -12.00 -3.34
N GLY A 32 29.90 -10.99 -4.17
CA GLY A 32 30.64 -9.72 -4.04
C GLY A 32 30.61 -8.86 -5.34
N PHE A 33 30.36 -7.55 -5.19
CA PHE A 33 30.63 -6.41 -6.11
C PHE A 33 31.34 -5.36 -5.25
N THR A 34 32.45 -4.77 -5.71
CA THR A 34 33.31 -3.94 -4.84
C THR A 34 32.72 -2.55 -4.65
N LEU A 35 31.95 -2.39 -3.58
CA LEU A 35 31.44 -1.10 -3.11
C LEU A 35 32.56 -0.25 -2.52
N ASP A 36 32.38 1.08 -2.57
CA ASP A 36 33.21 2.00 -1.82
C ASP A 36 33.05 1.70 -0.32
N PRO A 37 34.11 1.29 0.40
CA PRO A 37 34.01 0.89 1.81
C PRO A 37 33.52 2.01 2.75
N GLN A 38 33.45 3.26 2.28
CA GLN A 38 32.97 4.40 3.06
C GLN A 38 31.47 4.69 2.89
N ALA A 39 30.78 4.05 1.93
CA ALA A 39 29.34 4.16 1.83
C ALA A 39 28.68 3.31 2.92
N HIS A 40 28.49 3.91 4.09
CA HIS A 40 27.70 3.28 5.15
C HIS A 40 26.26 3.11 4.67
N LEU A 41 25.92 1.90 4.23
CA LEU A 41 24.55 1.54 3.91
C LEU A 41 23.69 1.71 5.18
N ASN A 42 22.86 2.76 5.19
CA ASN A 42 21.98 3.07 6.31
C ASN A 42 20.79 2.11 6.34
N GLN A 43 20.99 0.93 6.93
CA GLN A 43 19.97 -0.09 6.99
C GLN A 43 18.98 0.11 8.15
N ILE A 44 17.69 -0.01 7.86
CA ILE A 44 16.58 0.05 8.83
C ILE A 44 15.74 -1.23 8.79
N THR A 45 15.13 -1.59 9.92
CA THR A 45 14.09 -2.63 9.98
C THR A 45 12.74 -2.08 9.51
N VAL A 46 11.78 -2.95 9.19
CA VAL A 46 10.41 -2.53 8.87
C VAL A 46 9.76 -1.79 10.04
N THR A 47 10.07 -2.16 11.29
CA THR A 47 9.57 -1.42 12.47
C THR A 47 10.09 0.02 12.49
N GLN A 48 11.38 0.22 12.23
CA GLN A 48 11.97 1.56 12.15
C GLN A 48 11.44 2.37 10.96
N LEU A 49 11.17 1.70 9.83
CA LEU A 49 10.51 2.34 8.67
C LEU A 49 9.14 2.91 9.07
N ILE A 50 8.36 2.19 9.86
CA ILE A 50 7.04 2.66 10.31
C ILE A 50 7.18 3.88 11.23
N ASP A 51 8.15 3.86 12.15
CA ASP A 51 8.46 5.02 13.00
C ASP A 51 8.90 6.23 12.13
N LEU A 52 9.71 5.98 11.09
CA LEU A 52 10.18 6.99 10.16
C LEU A 52 9.06 7.57 9.28
N GLU A 53 8.13 6.72 8.82
CA GLU A 53 6.93 7.12 8.07
C GLU A 53 6.02 8.00 8.93
N SER A 54 5.85 7.66 10.20
CA SER A 54 5.02 8.43 11.14
C SER A 54 5.52 9.86 11.37
N SER A 55 6.82 10.07 11.23
CA SER A 55 7.49 11.37 11.38
C SER A 55 7.68 12.11 10.06
N ASN A 56 7.54 11.43 8.92
CA ASN A 56 7.80 11.97 7.59
C ASN A 56 6.66 11.67 6.61
N ALA A 57 5.70 12.60 6.51
CA ALA A 57 4.53 12.48 5.62
C ALA A 57 4.86 12.39 4.11
N HIS A 58 6.13 12.56 3.72
CA HIS A 58 6.58 12.57 2.33
C HIS A 58 7.66 11.53 2.02
N LEU A 59 7.92 10.59 2.93
CA LEU A 59 8.86 9.50 2.68
C LEU A 59 8.42 8.67 1.46
N ARG A 60 9.40 8.22 0.67
CA ARG A 60 9.19 7.32 -0.48
C ARG A 60 9.83 5.97 -0.23
N LEU A 61 8.99 4.95 -0.17
CA LEU A 61 9.42 3.56 -0.18
C LEU A 61 9.50 3.08 -1.63
N LEU A 62 10.66 2.61 -2.05
CA LEU A 62 10.95 2.23 -3.43
C LEU A 62 11.28 0.74 -3.50
N ASP A 63 10.50 0.01 -4.28
CA ASP A 63 10.78 -1.39 -4.63
C ASP A 63 11.63 -1.44 -5.89
N ILE A 64 12.84 -1.98 -5.75
CA ILE A 64 13.82 -2.11 -6.84
C ILE A 64 13.96 -3.56 -7.31
N ARG A 65 12.98 -4.42 -7.03
CA ARG A 65 12.95 -5.80 -7.54
C ARG A 65 12.38 -5.84 -8.95
N ASP A 66 12.54 -6.99 -9.62
CA ASP A 66 11.93 -7.21 -10.92
C ASP A 66 10.40 -7.05 -10.88
N ARG A 67 9.83 -6.52 -11.96
CA ARG A 67 8.39 -6.24 -12.07
C ARG A 67 7.49 -7.42 -11.68
N PRO A 68 7.75 -8.68 -12.09
CA PRO A 68 6.93 -9.82 -11.66
C PRO A 68 6.95 -10.07 -10.15
N LEU A 69 8.05 -9.76 -9.45
CA LEU A 69 8.14 -9.89 -8.00
C LEU A 69 7.35 -8.78 -7.29
N PHE A 70 7.41 -7.56 -7.82
CA PHE A 70 6.59 -6.45 -7.38
C PHE A 70 5.10 -6.76 -7.55
N ASP A 71 4.67 -7.11 -8.77
CA ASP A 71 3.27 -7.41 -9.10
C ASP A 71 2.70 -8.58 -8.27
N LYS A 72 3.56 -9.55 -7.91
CA LYS A 72 3.16 -10.68 -7.06
C LYS A 72 2.80 -10.23 -5.64
N ALA A 73 3.62 -9.37 -5.03
CA ALA A 73 3.37 -8.76 -3.73
C ALA A 73 4.40 -7.66 -3.43
N HIS A 74 3.93 -6.53 -2.91
CA HIS A 74 4.73 -5.41 -2.44
C HIS A 74 3.96 -4.66 -1.32
N PRO A 75 4.62 -3.85 -0.48
CA PRO A 75 3.92 -2.96 0.45
C PRO A 75 3.03 -1.96 -0.30
N PHE A 76 1.79 -1.76 0.16
CA PHE A 76 0.75 -0.95 -0.50
C PHE A 76 1.18 0.43 -1.05
N TYR A 77 2.10 1.12 -0.37
CA TYR A 77 2.57 2.46 -0.78
C TYR A 77 3.97 2.45 -1.42
N ALA A 78 4.56 1.27 -1.63
CA ALA A 78 5.82 1.15 -2.34
C ALA A 78 5.64 1.55 -3.80
N THR A 79 6.56 2.36 -4.31
CA THR A 79 6.64 2.68 -5.72
C THR A 79 7.67 1.80 -6.38
N HIS A 80 7.29 1.11 -7.46
CA HIS A 80 8.22 0.29 -8.22
C HIS A 80 9.16 1.17 -9.04
N ILE A 81 10.45 0.89 -8.97
CA ILE A 81 11.46 1.38 -9.90
C ILE A 81 12.06 0.15 -10.57
N GLN A 82 12.02 0.10 -11.90
CA GLN A 82 12.55 -1.02 -12.65
C GLN A 82 14.06 -1.13 -12.40
N PRO A 83 14.57 -2.28 -11.91
CA PRO A 83 16.00 -2.49 -11.83
C PRO A 83 16.60 -2.48 -13.23
N THR A 84 17.76 -1.85 -13.34
CA THR A 84 18.54 -1.67 -14.56
C THR A 84 20.02 -1.86 -14.23
N SER A 85 20.80 -2.42 -15.15
CA SER A 85 22.26 -2.51 -14.99
C SER A 85 22.98 -1.21 -15.31
N ASP A 86 22.30 -0.24 -15.94
CA ASP A 86 22.86 1.06 -16.29
C ASP A 86 22.50 2.09 -15.22
N GLN A 87 23.52 2.72 -14.63
CA GLN A 87 23.36 3.78 -13.64
C GLN A 87 22.49 4.93 -14.18
N LYS A 88 22.67 5.36 -15.43
CA LYS A 88 21.94 6.52 -16.00
C LYS A 88 20.45 6.27 -16.09
N ASP A 89 20.06 5.05 -16.45
CA ASP A 89 18.65 4.68 -16.53
C ASP A 89 17.99 4.74 -15.16
N PHE A 90 18.69 4.25 -14.12
CA PHE A 90 18.21 4.36 -12.74
C PHE A 90 18.11 5.82 -12.29
N GLU A 91 19.11 6.65 -12.58
CA GLU A 91 19.11 8.08 -12.25
C GLU A 91 17.90 8.81 -12.87
N ILE A 92 17.64 8.57 -14.16
CA ILE A 92 16.50 9.16 -14.88
C ILE A 92 15.18 8.73 -14.26
N GLU A 93 15.01 7.43 -14.01
CA GLU A 93 13.78 6.88 -13.46
C GLU A 93 13.53 7.34 -12.02
N LEU A 94 14.58 7.44 -11.21
CA LEU A 94 14.51 7.95 -9.86
C LEU A 94 14.13 9.44 -9.84
N LEU A 95 14.70 10.28 -10.72
CA LEU A 95 14.31 11.70 -10.83
C LEU A 95 12.88 11.86 -11.36
N ARG A 96 12.44 11.00 -12.28
CA ARG A 96 11.06 10.99 -12.77
C ARG A 96 10.08 10.64 -11.66
N THR A 97 10.47 9.74 -10.76
CA THR A 97 9.63 9.24 -9.67
C THR A 97 9.65 10.16 -8.44
N VAL A 98 10.83 10.66 -8.07
CA VAL A 98 11.05 11.47 -6.86
C VAL A 98 11.93 12.70 -7.16
N PRO A 99 11.47 13.70 -7.92
CA PRO A 99 12.31 14.80 -8.41
C PRO A 99 12.92 15.70 -7.32
N ARG A 100 12.45 15.61 -6.07
CA ARG A 100 12.93 16.45 -4.95
C ARG A 100 13.99 15.70 -4.15
N LEU A 101 15.25 16.14 -4.24
CA LEU A 101 16.42 15.52 -3.58
C LEU A 101 16.36 15.52 -2.04
N ASN A 102 15.59 16.42 -1.43
CA ASN A 102 15.40 16.42 0.04
C ASN A 102 14.35 15.38 0.50
N THR A 103 13.71 14.66 -0.42
CA THR A 103 12.71 13.64 -0.07
C THR A 103 13.38 12.43 0.59
N PRO A 104 12.95 12.02 1.79
CA PRO A 104 13.41 10.78 2.42
C PRO A 104 13.11 9.57 1.53
N LEU A 105 14.14 8.78 1.21
CA LEU A 105 14.05 7.57 0.40
C LEU A 105 14.33 6.34 1.25
N VAL A 106 13.52 5.31 1.08
CA VAL A 106 13.80 3.97 1.61
C VAL A 106 13.75 2.98 0.47
N LEU A 107 14.86 2.30 0.21
CA LEU A 107 15.00 1.32 -0.86
C LEU A 107 14.86 -0.09 -0.29
N TYR A 108 14.33 -1.03 -1.07
CA TYR A 108 14.47 -2.45 -0.73
C TYR A 108 14.51 -3.34 -1.97
N CYS A 109 15.36 -4.36 -1.92
CA CYS A 109 15.46 -5.45 -2.89
C CYS A 109 15.50 -6.78 -2.15
N ASP A 110 15.28 -7.90 -2.84
CA ASP A 110 15.51 -9.24 -2.29
C ASP A 110 16.99 -9.66 -2.27
N LYS A 111 17.84 -8.92 -3.02
CA LYS A 111 19.29 -9.13 -3.15
C LYS A 111 20.04 -7.99 -2.47
N ALA A 112 20.96 -8.32 -1.56
CA ALA A 112 21.70 -7.34 -0.77
C ALA A 112 22.61 -6.45 -1.63
N GLY A 113 23.38 -7.02 -2.55
CA GLY A 113 24.30 -6.26 -3.41
C GLY A 113 23.58 -5.26 -4.33
N ASP A 114 22.39 -5.60 -4.83
CA ASP A 114 21.62 -4.70 -5.70
C ASP A 114 21.21 -3.44 -4.94
N VAL A 115 20.64 -3.58 -3.72
CA VAL A 115 20.16 -2.41 -2.96
C VAL A 115 21.29 -1.47 -2.55
N GLU A 116 22.49 -1.99 -2.32
CA GLU A 116 23.68 -1.19 -2.04
C GLU A 116 24.07 -0.32 -3.23
N TRP A 117 24.11 -0.90 -4.43
CA TRP A 117 24.42 -0.15 -5.65
C TRP A 117 23.43 0.98 -5.92
N TYR A 118 22.12 0.72 -5.79
CA TYR A 118 21.10 1.76 -5.97
C TYR A 118 21.13 2.82 -4.86
N HIS A 119 21.46 2.43 -3.63
CA HIS A 119 21.64 3.36 -2.51
C HIS A 119 22.78 4.34 -2.79
N ASP A 120 23.93 3.83 -3.22
CA ASP A 120 25.10 4.63 -3.58
C ASP A 120 24.79 5.62 -4.71
N ILE A 121 24.07 5.18 -5.75
CA ILE A 121 23.66 6.08 -6.83
C ILE A 121 22.76 7.20 -6.30
N ALA A 122 21.76 6.87 -5.48
CA ALA A 122 20.87 7.90 -4.91
C ALA A 122 21.66 8.91 -4.06
N ILE A 123 22.62 8.47 -3.25
CA ILE A 123 23.50 9.38 -2.51
C ILE A 123 24.33 10.26 -3.46
N LYS A 124 24.94 9.68 -4.50
CA LYS A 124 25.73 10.41 -5.52
C LYS A 124 24.91 11.44 -6.29
N MET A 125 23.62 11.18 -6.51
CA MET A 125 22.68 12.14 -7.10
C MET A 125 22.31 13.31 -6.16
N GLY A 126 22.68 13.24 -4.88
CA GLY A 126 22.44 14.29 -3.89
C GLY A 126 21.19 14.08 -3.02
N TYR A 127 20.59 12.88 -3.03
CA TYR A 127 19.57 12.55 -2.03
C TYR A 127 20.23 12.46 -0.66
N LYS A 128 19.72 13.22 0.31
CA LYS A 128 20.39 13.39 1.63
C LYS A 128 19.98 12.34 2.65
N GLN A 129 18.84 11.70 2.43
CA GLN A 129 18.16 10.86 3.39
C GLN A 129 17.77 9.58 2.69
N VAL A 130 18.71 8.63 2.60
CA VAL A 130 18.52 7.36 1.92
C VAL A 130 18.79 6.23 2.91
N TRP A 131 17.81 5.35 3.07
CA TRP A 131 17.94 4.12 3.86
C TRP A 131 17.63 2.90 2.99
N SER A 132 18.02 1.73 3.46
CA SER A 132 17.61 0.46 2.89
C SER A 132 16.93 -0.43 3.92
N VAL A 133 15.94 -1.22 3.51
CA VAL A 133 15.28 -2.18 4.42
C VAL A 133 16.12 -3.43 4.58
N LYS A 134 16.49 -3.76 5.82
CA LYS A 134 17.18 -5.00 6.17
C LYS A 134 16.41 -6.19 5.64
N ARG A 135 17.10 -7.14 5.00
CA ARG A 135 16.54 -8.40 4.46
C ARG A 135 15.45 -8.21 3.39
N GLY A 136 15.25 -6.99 2.88
CA GLY A 136 14.41 -6.75 1.72
C GLY A 136 12.93 -7.04 1.94
N PHE A 137 12.26 -7.56 0.91
CA PHE A 137 10.84 -7.90 0.98
C PHE A 137 10.55 -9.03 1.97
N ARG A 138 11.53 -9.88 2.29
CA ARG A 138 11.37 -10.93 3.32
C ARG A 138 11.08 -10.34 4.69
N GLU A 139 11.66 -9.20 5.04
CA GLU A 139 11.40 -8.54 6.32
C GLU A 139 9.95 -8.07 6.42
N PHE A 140 9.40 -7.53 5.33
CA PHE A 140 7.98 -7.17 5.27
C PHE A 140 7.08 -8.39 5.49
N LYS A 141 7.39 -9.54 4.87
CA LYS A 141 6.64 -10.78 5.11
C LYS A 141 6.74 -11.23 6.56
N HIS A 142 7.93 -11.17 7.14
CA HIS A 142 8.13 -11.53 8.55
C HIS A 142 7.31 -10.62 9.47
N CYS A 143 7.22 -9.33 9.19
CA CYS A 143 6.36 -8.38 9.92
C CYS A 143 4.86 -8.49 9.58
N GLY A 144 4.41 -9.51 8.83
CA GLY A 144 3.00 -9.71 8.50
C GLY A 144 2.40 -8.64 7.57
N TYR A 145 3.22 -8.02 6.73
CA TYR A 145 2.77 -6.98 5.82
C TYR A 145 1.73 -7.44 4.77
N PRO A 146 1.78 -8.67 4.21
CA PRO A 146 0.71 -9.17 3.34
C PRO A 146 -0.67 -9.22 4.04
N GLU A 147 -0.69 -9.46 5.34
CA GLU A 147 -1.90 -9.44 6.17
C GLU A 147 -2.35 -7.99 6.47
N MET A 148 -1.41 -7.07 6.66
CA MET A 148 -1.70 -5.65 6.86
C MET A 148 -2.32 -5.00 5.62
N GLU A 149 -1.86 -5.34 4.42
CA GLU A 149 -2.43 -4.82 3.17
C GLU A 149 -3.88 -5.31 2.97
N ARG A 150 -4.16 -6.59 3.23
CA ARG A 150 -5.53 -7.12 3.20
C ARG A 150 -6.43 -6.43 4.23
N ALA A 151 -5.93 -6.22 5.44
CA ALA A 151 -6.67 -5.51 6.48
C ALA A 151 -6.96 -4.06 6.08
N GLN A 152 -5.99 -3.36 5.51
CA GLN A 152 -6.16 -1.98 5.04
C GLN A 152 -7.13 -1.87 3.86
N GLY A 153 -7.07 -2.80 2.90
CA GLY A 153 -8.04 -2.91 1.82
C GLY A 153 -9.47 -3.13 2.34
N GLN A 154 -9.64 -3.98 3.36
CA GLN A 154 -10.94 -4.19 4.02
C GLN A 154 -11.42 -2.92 4.75
N ILE A 155 -10.53 -2.20 5.43
CA ILE A 155 -10.86 -0.95 6.13
C ILE A 155 -11.33 0.12 5.14
N ILE A 156 -10.60 0.34 4.04
CA ILE A 156 -10.97 1.32 3.01
C ILE A 156 -12.33 0.97 2.39
N ALA A 157 -12.57 -0.32 2.12
CA ALA A 157 -13.85 -0.78 1.63
C ALA A 157 -14.99 -0.52 2.63
N GLN A 158 -14.76 -0.77 3.93
CA GLN A 158 -15.74 -0.48 4.98
C GLN A 158 -16.04 1.02 5.08
N GLU A 159 -15.04 1.88 5.10
CA GLU A 159 -15.23 3.34 5.17
C GLU A 159 -16.01 3.85 3.95
N TYR A 160 -15.73 3.33 2.77
CA TYR A 160 -16.47 3.67 1.56
C TYR A 160 -17.96 3.27 1.68
N ILE A 161 -18.24 2.05 2.14
CA ILE A 161 -19.61 1.55 2.36
C ILE A 161 -20.34 2.42 3.40
N GLU A 162 -19.70 2.77 4.51
CA GLU A 162 -20.28 3.63 5.55
C GLU A 162 -20.60 5.03 5.01
N ASN A 163 -19.66 5.65 4.29
CA ASN A 163 -19.84 6.95 3.67
C ASN A 163 -20.99 6.94 2.64
N PHE A 164 -21.10 5.87 1.86
CA PHE A 164 -22.19 5.68 0.92
C PHE A 164 -23.54 5.55 1.64
N ASN A 165 -23.63 4.69 2.66
CA ASN A 165 -24.84 4.50 3.44
C ASN A 165 -25.32 5.80 4.09
N ARG A 166 -24.40 6.62 4.62
CA ARG A 166 -24.72 7.94 5.16
C ARG A 166 -25.38 8.83 4.10
N LYS A 167 -24.80 8.94 2.90
CA LYS A 167 -25.37 9.73 1.79
C LYS A 167 -26.75 9.23 1.36
N VAL A 168 -26.96 7.91 1.35
CA VAL A 168 -28.28 7.33 1.06
C VAL A 168 -29.31 7.72 2.12
N GLN A 169 -28.94 7.69 3.40
CA GLN A 169 -29.85 8.11 4.48
C GLN A 169 -30.17 9.59 4.43
N GLU A 170 -29.19 10.44 4.14
CA GLU A 170 -29.39 11.88 3.91
C GLU A 170 -30.36 12.11 2.74
N ALA A 171 -30.15 11.43 1.61
CA ALA A 171 -31.04 11.52 0.45
C ALA A 171 -32.48 11.07 0.78
N LYS A 172 -32.65 9.99 1.55
CA LYS A 172 -33.96 9.53 2.02
C LYS A 172 -34.66 10.55 2.92
N LYS A 173 -33.95 11.17 3.86
CA LYS A 173 -34.50 12.23 4.71
C LYS A 173 -34.95 13.43 3.88
N THR A 174 -34.13 13.87 2.94
CA THR A 174 -34.47 14.96 2.02
C THR A 174 -35.70 14.63 1.18
N ALA A 175 -35.78 13.42 0.61
CA ALA A 175 -36.92 12.96 -0.17
C ALA A 175 -38.21 12.82 0.67
N GLY A 176 -38.09 12.36 1.93
CA GLY A 176 -39.20 12.27 2.88
C GLY A 176 -39.81 13.64 3.19
N GLY A 177 -38.96 14.62 3.53
CA GLY A 177 -39.40 16.01 3.74
C GLY A 177 -39.96 16.66 2.48
N LEU A 178 -39.46 16.30 1.30
CA LEU A 178 -40.04 16.74 0.01
C LEU A 178 -41.44 16.15 -0.22
N LYS A 179 -41.66 14.89 0.18
CA LYS A 179 -42.93 14.18 -0.01
C LYS A 179 -44.05 14.74 0.87
N GLU A 180 -43.71 15.27 2.05
CA GLU A 180 -44.63 15.99 2.93
C GLU A 180 -44.97 17.39 2.41
N ARG A 181 -44.01 18.04 1.72
CA ARG A 181 -44.18 19.40 1.18
C ARG A 181 -44.84 19.47 -0.19
N ILE A 182 -44.86 18.37 -0.96
CA ILE A 182 -45.35 18.38 -2.34
C ILE A 182 -46.68 17.63 -2.48
N GLY A 183 -47.76 18.41 -2.60
CA GLY A 183 -49.11 17.93 -2.92
C GLY A 183 -49.32 17.52 -4.40
N ASP A 184 -48.37 17.84 -5.30
CA ASP A 184 -48.54 17.65 -6.74
C ASP A 184 -47.96 16.32 -7.27
N ARG A 185 -48.74 15.63 -8.13
CA ARG A 185 -48.46 14.31 -8.70
C ARG A 185 -47.25 14.29 -9.64
N GLN A 186 -46.97 15.38 -10.36
CA GLN A 186 -45.88 15.39 -11.35
C GLN A 186 -44.50 15.36 -10.70
N THR A 187 -44.31 16.06 -9.58
CA THR A 187 -43.04 16.13 -8.87
C THR A 187 -42.70 14.80 -8.19
N LYS A 188 -43.71 14.03 -7.74
CA LYS A 188 -43.53 12.68 -7.20
C LYS A 188 -42.88 11.71 -8.21
N LYS A 189 -43.22 11.81 -9.50
CA LYS A 189 -42.61 10.96 -10.55
C LYS A 189 -41.11 11.25 -10.75
N LYS A 190 -40.70 12.52 -10.76
CA LYS A 190 -39.28 12.90 -10.98
C LYS A 190 -38.37 12.45 -9.83
N VAL A 191 -38.85 12.52 -8.58
CA VAL A 191 -38.08 12.10 -7.39
C VAL A 191 -37.86 10.57 -7.36
N VAL A 192 -38.87 9.79 -7.76
CA VAL A 192 -38.77 8.31 -7.80
C VAL A 192 -37.78 7.83 -8.87
N LEU A 193 -37.76 8.48 -10.04
CA LEU A 193 -36.82 8.16 -11.13
C LEU A 193 -35.35 8.43 -10.74
N GLY A 194 -35.08 9.52 -10.02
CA GLY A 194 -33.72 9.84 -9.55
C GLY A 194 -33.18 8.86 -8.49
N LEU A 195 -34.04 8.39 -7.57
CA LEU A 195 -33.66 7.40 -6.56
C LEU A 195 -33.44 6.00 -7.17
N GLY A 196 -34.21 5.64 -8.19
CA GLY A 196 -34.05 4.37 -8.90
C GLY A 196 -32.70 4.22 -9.61
N SER A 197 -32.19 5.30 -10.24
CA SER A 197 -30.90 5.24 -10.93
C SER A 197 -29.71 5.08 -9.97
N MET A 198 -29.76 5.72 -8.79
CA MET A 198 -28.70 5.58 -7.78
C MET A 198 -28.65 4.17 -7.18
N ILE A 199 -29.81 3.54 -6.94
CA ILE A 199 -29.86 2.16 -6.46
C ILE A 199 -29.35 1.19 -7.54
N GLY A 200 -29.71 1.41 -8.81
CA GLY A 200 -29.21 0.62 -9.94
C GLY A 200 -27.69 0.68 -10.08
N ALA A 201 -27.10 1.88 -9.98
CA ALA A 201 -25.64 2.05 -10.01
C ALA A 201 -24.94 1.33 -8.85
N TYR A 202 -25.55 1.33 -7.66
CA TYR A 202 -25.02 0.63 -6.48
C TYR A 202 -25.04 -0.90 -6.62
N VAL A 203 -26.14 -1.46 -7.11
CA VAL A 203 -26.25 -2.92 -7.34
C VAL A 203 -25.23 -3.37 -8.41
N LEU A 204 -25.08 -2.58 -9.48
CA LEU A 204 -24.10 -2.86 -10.53
C LEU A 204 -22.66 -2.77 -10.01
N TYR A 205 -22.34 -1.75 -9.20
CA TYR A 205 -21.02 -1.61 -8.58
C TYR A 205 -20.70 -2.78 -7.62
N LYS A 206 -21.65 -3.15 -6.75
CA LYS A 206 -21.48 -4.28 -5.83
C LYS A 206 -21.27 -5.60 -6.57
N TYR A 207 -21.99 -5.80 -7.68
CA TYR A 207 -21.83 -6.96 -8.55
C TYR A 207 -20.44 -6.99 -9.22
N LEU A 208 -19.97 -5.87 -9.76
CA LEU A 208 -18.63 -5.76 -10.36
C LEU A 208 -17.53 -5.98 -9.31
N TYR A 209 -17.68 -5.40 -8.12
CA TYR A 209 -16.73 -5.54 -7.02
C TYR A 209 -16.65 -6.97 -6.48
N LEU A 210 -17.79 -7.65 -6.32
CA LEU A 210 -17.84 -9.08 -5.96
C LEU A 210 -17.25 -9.98 -7.04
N LYS A 211 -17.36 -9.63 -8.34
CA LYS A 211 -16.70 -10.37 -9.41
C LYS A 211 -15.17 -10.20 -9.39
N VAL A 212 -14.67 -8.99 -9.11
CA VAL A 212 -13.22 -8.75 -9.01
C VAL A 212 -12.61 -9.50 -7.83
N LEU A 213 -13.29 -9.51 -6.68
CA LEU A 213 -12.84 -10.30 -5.51
C LEU A 213 -13.06 -11.81 -5.69
N GLY A 214 -14.16 -12.21 -6.33
CA GLY A 214 -14.51 -13.62 -6.59
C GLY A 214 -13.63 -14.28 -7.66
N ALA A 215 -13.19 -13.54 -8.68
CA ALA A 215 -12.24 -14.04 -9.68
C ALA A 215 -10.86 -14.35 -9.05
N GLY A 216 -10.45 -13.59 -8.04
CA GLY A 216 -9.26 -13.89 -7.26
C GLY A 216 -9.39 -15.19 -6.43
N ALA A 217 -10.57 -15.46 -5.87
CA ALA A 217 -10.84 -16.67 -5.10
C ALA A 217 -11.01 -17.93 -5.99
N ILE A 218 -11.67 -17.79 -7.15
CA ILE A 218 -11.83 -18.88 -8.13
C ILE A 218 -10.48 -19.21 -8.80
N GLY A 219 -9.66 -18.20 -9.09
CA GLY A 219 -8.29 -18.41 -9.58
C GLY A 219 -7.42 -19.16 -8.57
N LEU A 220 -7.53 -18.84 -7.28
CA LEU A 220 -6.82 -19.57 -6.22
C LEU A 220 -7.35 -21.00 -6.03
N PHE A 221 -8.66 -21.21 -6.14
CA PHE A 221 -9.30 -22.52 -6.00
C PHE A 221 -9.00 -23.45 -7.18
N LEU A 222 -8.99 -22.93 -8.41
CA LEU A 222 -8.58 -23.69 -9.60
C LEU A 222 -7.08 -23.98 -9.62
N TYR A 223 -6.24 -23.07 -9.12
CA TYR A 223 -4.81 -23.33 -8.93
C TYR A 223 -4.56 -24.50 -7.98
N TYR A 224 -5.31 -24.57 -6.87
CA TYR A 224 -5.23 -25.69 -5.91
C TYR A 224 -5.76 -27.02 -6.46
N LEU A 225 -6.68 -26.99 -7.43
CA LEU A 225 -7.29 -28.20 -8.00
C LEU A 225 -6.45 -28.84 -9.12
N PHE A 226 -5.53 -28.08 -9.73
CA PHE A 226 -4.76 -28.52 -10.90
C PHE A 226 -3.25 -28.62 -10.68
N PHE A 227 -2.70 -28.05 -9.60
CA PHE A 227 -1.24 -27.96 -9.38
C PHE A 227 -0.76 -28.49 -8.01
N ILE A 228 -1.60 -29.26 -7.31
CA ILE A 228 -1.23 -30.18 -6.23
C ILE A 228 -1.79 -31.55 -6.60
#